data_AF-A0A2H0KBZ9-F1
#
_entry.id   AF-A0A2H0KBZ9-F1
#
_cell.length_a   1.000
_cell.length_b   1.000
_cell.length_c   1.000
_cell.angle_alpha   90.00
_cell.angle_beta   90.00
_cell.angle_gamma   90.00
#
_symmetry.space_group_name_H-M   'P 1'
#
loop_
_entity.id
_entity.type
_entity.pdbx_description
1 polymer ?
#
loop_
_entity_poly.entity_id
_entity_poly.type
_entity_poly.pdbx_seq_one_letter_code
_entity_poly.pdbx_strand_id
1 'polypeptide(L)'
;MYTVYVLISQKNGDVYVGSTENIENRLSLHNKGRVRSTKAYRPWELLEIRTCTTRSEAVRLELFLKTGQQKEMLRKRYMAT
;
A
#
# COMPACT_ATOMS: atom_id res chain seq x y z
N MET A 1 -0.66 -7.48 -16.43
CA MET A 1 -0.74 -6.12 -15.84
C MET A 1 -0.43 -6.24 -14.36
N TYR A 2 0.40 -5.36 -13.81
CA TYR A 2 0.86 -5.44 -12.41
C TYR A 2 0.36 -4.22 -11.66
N THR A 3 -0.23 -4.39 -10.49
CA THR A 3 -0.80 -3.27 -9.72
C THR A 3 0.00 -3.06 -8.44
N VAL A 4 0.62 -1.89 -8.31
CA VAL A 4 1.20 -1.41 -7.04
C VAL A 4 0.13 -0.61 -6.32
N TYR A 5 0.00 -0.79 -5.02
CA TYR A 5 -1.02 -0.14 -4.21
C TYR A 5 -0.44 0.48 -2.94
N VAL A 6 -1.12 1.52 -2.47
CA VAL A 6 -0.81 2.24 -1.23
C VAL A 6 -2.01 2.13 -0.31
N LEU A 7 -1.78 1.63 0.91
CA LEU A 7 -2.78 1.60 1.97
C LEU A 7 -2.38 2.54 3.11
N ILE A 8 -3.37 3.07 3.83
CA ILE A 8 -3.19 3.74 5.12
C ILE A 8 -3.88 2.97 6.22
N SER A 9 -3.22 2.85 7.37
CA SER A 9 -3.80 2.35 8.59
C SER A 9 -4.61 3.46 9.25
N GLN A 10 -5.91 3.24 9.40
CA GLN A 10 -6.80 4.14 10.13
C GLN A 10 -6.55 4.11 11.64
N LYS A 11 -5.74 3.17 12.13
CA LYS A 11 -5.40 3.05 13.54
C LYS A 11 -4.25 3.96 13.96
N ASN A 12 -3.25 4.14 13.11
CA ASN A 12 -2.01 4.83 13.49
C ASN A 12 -1.40 5.67 12.35
N GLY A 13 -2.08 5.82 11.22
CA GLY A 13 -1.58 6.61 10.09
C GLY A 13 -0.44 5.96 9.31
N ASP A 14 -0.09 4.70 9.61
CA ASP A 14 0.98 4.03 8.87
C ASP A 14 0.60 3.79 7.41
N VAL A 15 1.57 4.01 6.53
CA VAL A 15 1.44 3.68 5.12
C VAL A 15 2.02 2.29 4.85
N TYR A 16 1.33 1.51 4.02
CA TYR A 16 1.81 0.24 3.49
C TYR A 16 1.81 0.28 1.97
N VAL A 17 2.88 -0.20 1.35
CA VAL A 17 3.01 -0.30 -0.10
C VAL A 17 3.25 -1.75 -0.47
N GLY A 18 2.51 -2.24 -1.45
CA GLY A 18 2.67 -3.60 -1.97
C GLY A 18 2.24 -3.70 -3.42
N SER A 19 2.34 -4.89 -3.99
CA SER A 19 1.81 -5.22 -5.30
C SER A 19 0.89 -6.45 -5.26
N THR A 20 -0.07 -6.49 -6.20
CA THR A 20 -1.05 -7.57 -6.34
C THR A 20 -1.64 -7.57 -7.75
N GLU A 21 -2.22 -8.69 -8.16
CA GLU A 21 -3.04 -8.78 -9.38
C GLU A 21 -4.53 -8.51 -9.08
N ASN A 22 -4.96 -8.68 -7.84
CA ASN A 22 -6.33 -8.42 -7.38
C ASN A 22 -6.31 -7.53 -6.13
N ILE A 23 -6.70 -6.27 -6.29
CA ILE A 23 -6.63 -5.28 -5.20
C ILE A 23 -7.73 -5.47 -4.16
N GLU A 24 -8.94 -5.84 -4.58
CA GLU A 24 -10.08 -6.04 -3.69
C GLU A 24 -9.84 -7.21 -2.72
N ASN A 25 -9.40 -8.35 -3.25
CA ASN A 25 -9.04 -9.50 -2.44
C ASN A 25 -7.87 -9.17 -1.50
N ARG A 26 -6.87 -8.44 -1.99
CA ARG A 26 -5.70 -8.05 -1.19
C ARG A 26 -6.08 -7.15 -0.02
N LEU A 27 -6.91 -6.13 -0.26
CA LEU A 27 -7.44 -5.26 0.78
C LEU A 27 -8.27 -6.06 1.81
N SER A 28 -9.11 -6.98 1.33
CA SER A 28 -9.87 -7.90 2.19
C SER A 28 -8.96 -8.74 3.09
N LEU A 29 -7.86 -9.30 2.57
CA LEU A 29 -6.89 -10.07 3.35
C LEU A 29 -6.17 -9.23 4.40
N HIS A 30 -5.78 -8.00 4.07
CA HIS A 30 -5.20 -7.06 5.02
C HIS A 30 -6.18 -6.78 6.18
N ASN A 31 -7.45 -6.50 5.87
CA ASN A 31 -8.48 -6.19 6.87
C ASN A 31 -9.01 -7.41 7.64
N LYS A 32 -8.93 -8.61 7.07
CA LYS A 32 -9.16 -9.88 7.79
C LYS A 32 -8.00 -10.31 8.68
N GLY A 33 -6.87 -9.57 8.67
CA GLY A 33 -5.70 -9.88 9.50
C GLY A 33 -4.91 -11.08 9.02
N ARG A 34 -5.08 -11.47 7.75
CA ARG A 34 -4.39 -12.61 7.13
C ARG A 34 -2.98 -12.26 6.65
N VAL A 35 -2.58 -11.00 6.72
CA VAL A 35 -1.22 -10.53 6.39
C VAL A 35 -0.47 -10.17 7.67
N ARG A 36 0.60 -10.93 7.97
CA ARG A 36 1.37 -10.84 9.24
C ARG A 36 1.86 -9.43 9.55
N SER A 37 2.38 -8.71 8.57
CA SER A 37 2.97 -7.38 8.74
C SER A 37 1.94 -6.28 8.97
N THR A 38 0.68 -6.49 8.60
CA THR A 38 -0.36 -5.45 8.65
C THR A 38 -1.49 -5.76 9.62
N LYS A 39 -1.59 -7.00 10.13
CA LYS A 39 -2.71 -7.44 10.98
C LYS A 39 -2.89 -6.64 12.26
N ALA A 40 -1.81 -6.08 12.81
CA ALA A 40 -1.81 -5.31 14.06
C ALA A 40 -2.29 -3.86 13.90
N TYR A 41 -2.29 -3.35 12.66
CA TYR A 41 -2.56 -1.95 12.29
C TYR A 41 -3.81 -1.82 11.42
N ARG A 42 -4.74 -2.77 11.54
CA ARG A 42 -6.06 -2.67 10.92
C ARG A 42 -6.93 -1.63 11.65
N PRO A 43 -7.96 -1.06 10.99
CA PRO A 43 -8.33 -1.26 9.59
C PRO A 43 -7.45 -0.46 8.63
N TRP A 44 -7.31 -0.98 7.41
CA TRP A 44 -6.58 -0.39 6.30
C TRP A 44 -7.55 0.13 5.25
N GLU A 45 -7.24 1.30 4.71
CA GLU A 45 -7.94 1.94 3.60
C GLU A 45 -7.04 2.03 2.38
N LEU A 46 -7.62 1.86 1.20
CA LEU A 46 -6.91 1.99 -0.08
C LEU A 46 -6.82 3.46 -0.48
N LEU A 47 -5.61 3.98 -0.63
CA LEU A 47 -5.37 5.38 -1.02
C LEU A 47 -5.13 5.56 -2.52
N GLU A 48 -4.29 4.70 -3.10
CA GLU A 48 -3.87 4.83 -4.49
C GLU A 48 -3.54 3.44 -5.07
N ILE A 49 -3.81 3.28 -6.37
CA ILE A 49 -3.31 2.19 -7.19
C ILE A 49 -2.57 2.74 -8.40
N ARG A 50 -1.51 2.03 -8.81
CA ARG A 50 -0.76 2.32 -10.03
C ARG A 50 -0.57 1.03 -10.83
N THR A 51 -1.06 1.03 -12.06
CA THR A 51 -0.90 -0.08 -12.99
C THR A 51 0.42 0.06 -13.76
N CYS A 52 1.17 -1.03 -13.84
CA CYS A 52 2.40 -1.16 -14.61
C CYS A 52 2.23 -2.23 -15.68
N THR A 53 2.85 -1.99 -16.83
CA THR A 53 2.80 -2.92 -17.98
C THR A 53 3.67 -4.14 -17.71
N THR A 54 4.84 -3.93 -17.10
CA THR A 54 5.82 -5.00 -16.81
C THR A 54 6.00 -5.24 -15.30
N ARG A 55 6.45 -6.45 -14.96
CA ARG A 55 6.80 -6.81 -13.58
C ARG A 55 7.93 -5.91 -13.06
N SER A 56 8.93 -5.66 -13.89
CA SER A 56 10.11 -4.88 -13.55
C SER A 56 9.75 -3.43 -13.20
N GLU A 57 8.81 -2.82 -13.90
CA GLU A 57 8.28 -1.49 -13.56
C GLU A 57 7.57 -1.51 -12.20
N ALA A 58 6.71 -2.49 -11.96
CA ALA A 58 6.00 -2.61 -10.67
C ALA A 58 6.97 -2.78 -9.50
N VAL A 59 8.01 -3.61 -9.66
CA VAL A 59 9.03 -3.81 -8.63
C VAL A 59 9.82 -2.52 -8.37
N ARG A 60 10.27 -1.82 -9.43
CA ARG A 60 10.97 -0.54 -9.27
C ARG A 60 10.10 0.51 -8.57
N LEU A 61 8.83 0.61 -8.96
CA LEU A 61 7.87 1.53 -8.36
C LEU A 61 7.59 1.18 -6.89
N GLU A 62 7.35 -0.10 -6.58
CA GLU A 62 7.13 -0.57 -5.21
C GLU A 62 8.34 -0.27 -4.31
N LEU A 63 9.57 -0.54 -4.78
CA LEU A 63 10.80 -0.22 -4.06
C LEU A 63 10.96 1.29 -3.85
N PHE A 64 10.72 2.09 -4.88
CA PHE A 64 10.78 3.55 -4.81
C PHE A 64 9.81 4.12 -3.78
N LEU A 65 8.55 3.69 -3.81
CA LEU A 65 7.52 4.14 -2.86
C LEU A 65 7.77 3.66 -1.42
N LYS A 66 8.52 2.56 -1.23
CA LYS A 66 8.94 2.08 0.09
C LYS A 66 10.11 2.84 0.70
N THR A 67 10.80 3.69 -0.08
CA THR A 67 11.88 4.53 0.47
C THR A 67 11.33 5.48 1.55
N GLY A 68 12.14 5.79 2.56
CA GLY A 68 11.71 6.59 3.70
C GLY A 68 11.13 7.95 3.30
N GLN A 69 11.79 8.65 2.38
CA GLN A 69 11.32 9.95 1.88
C GLN A 69 9.96 9.84 1.19
N GLN A 70 9.78 8.87 0.29
CA GLN A 70 8.52 8.71 -0.44
C GLN A 70 7.38 8.26 0.46
N LYS A 71 7.67 7.35 1.41
CA LYS A 71 6.70 6.91 2.40
C LYS A 71 6.23 8.05 3.29
N GLU A 72 7.13 8.95 3.67
CA GLU A 72 6.80 10.16 4.44
C GLU A 72 5.99 11.16 3.61
N MET A 73 6.33 11.35 2.33
CA MET A 73 5.52 12.16 1.41
C MET A 73 4.10 11.62 1.24
N LEU A 74 3.94 10.29 1.12
CA LEU A 74 2.64 9.63 1.08
C LEU A 74 1.86 9.88 2.39
N ARG A 75 2.48 9.68 3.55
CA ARG A 75 1.83 9.98 4.85
C ARG A 75 1.34 11.43 4.91
N LYS A 76 2.20 12.40 4.60
CA LYS A 76 1.84 13.83 4.63
C LYS A 76 0.69 14.16 3.67
N ARG A 77 0.70 13.59 2.46
CA ARG A 77 -0.35 13.81 1.45
C ARG A 77 -1.73 13.40 1.96
N TYR A 78 -1.82 12.28 2.68
CA TYR A 78 -3.10 11.67 3.08
C TYR A 78 -3.45 11.88 4.56
N MET A 79 -2.57 12.46 5.37
CA MET A 79 -2.84 12.84 6.76
C MET A 79 -2.87 14.35 7.00
N ALA A 80 -2.65 15.18 5.97
CA ALA A 80 -2.89 16.61 6.07
C ALA A 80 -4.40 16.89 6.08
N THR A 81 -5.00 16.83 7.25
CA THR A 81 -6.31 17.44 7.55
C THR A 81 -6.29 17.97 8.98
#